data_AF-A0ABD0PUI2-F1
#
_entry.id   AF-A0ABD0PUI2-F1
#
_cell.length_a   1.000
_cell.length_b   1.000
_cell.length_c   1.000
_cell.angle_alpha   90.00
_cell.angle_beta   90.00
_cell.angle_gamma   90.00
#
_symmetry.space_group_name_H-M   'P 1'
#
loop_
_entity.id
_entity.type
_entity.pdbx_description
1 polymer ?
#
loop_
_entity_poly.entity_id
_entity_poly.type
_entity_poly.pdbx_seq_one_letter_code
_entity_poly.pdbx_strand_id
1 'polypeptide(L)'
;DKIYMYGGKIDSTGNVTSELWVFHTQNQSWVMLNPRAKEQYAVVGHSAHTVQLHPDGSEPVILVVFGHCPLYGYISQVQQYNI
;
A
#
# COMPACT_ATOMS: atom_id res chain seq x y z
N ASP A 1 -13.77 0.81 -9.99
CA ASP A 1 -12.97 0.38 -11.17
C ASP A 1 -11.47 0.30 -10.95
N LYS A 2 -10.98 0.52 -9.73
CA LYS A 2 -9.57 0.42 -9.39
C LYS A 2 -9.42 -0.53 -8.21
N ILE A 3 -8.40 -1.39 -8.24
CA ILE A 3 -7.97 -2.21 -7.10
C ILE A 3 -6.57 -1.76 -6.74
N TYR A 4 -6.34 -1.43 -5.48
CA TYR A 4 -5.02 -1.01 -4.99
C TYR A 4 -4.37 -2.15 -4.23
N MET A 5 -3.07 -2.33 -4.43
CA MET A 5 -2.27 -3.32 -3.72
C MET A 5 -1.00 -2.66 -3.19
N TYR A 6 -0.68 -2.91 -1.93
CA TYR A 6 0.54 -2.41 -1.31
C TYR A 6 1.34 -3.57 -0.72
N GLY A 7 2.64 -3.54 -0.93
CA GLY A 7 3.58 -4.43 -0.27
C GLY A 7 3.34 -5.93 -0.53
N GLY A 8 3.60 -6.76 0.49
CA GLY A 8 3.43 -8.20 0.38
C GLY A 8 4.72 -8.94 0.00
N LYS A 9 4.64 -10.27 0.03
CA LYS A 9 5.74 -11.20 -0.26
C LYS A 9 5.80 -11.44 -1.77
N ILE A 10 6.96 -11.21 -2.40
CA ILE A 10 7.12 -11.29 -3.87
C ILE A 10 7.66 -12.62 -4.36
N ASP A 11 8.27 -13.42 -3.50
CA ASP A 11 8.80 -14.75 -3.83
C ASP A 11 8.79 -15.67 -2.61
N SER A 12 9.14 -16.95 -2.78
CA SER A 12 9.18 -17.93 -1.69
C SER A 12 10.27 -17.65 -0.64
N THR A 13 11.33 -16.91 -1.00
CA THR A 13 12.51 -16.64 -0.16
C THR A 13 12.24 -15.64 0.97
N GLY A 14 11.12 -14.93 0.90
CA GLY A 14 10.71 -13.98 1.93
C GLY A 14 11.05 -12.53 1.59
N ASN A 15 11.38 -12.24 0.34
CA ASN A 15 11.47 -10.86 -0.12
C ASN A 15 10.10 -10.19 0.00
N VAL A 16 10.09 -9.00 0.61
CA VAL A 16 8.90 -8.19 0.83
C VAL A 16 9.07 -6.88 0.11
N THR A 17 8.07 -6.48 -0.66
CA THR A 17 8.07 -5.19 -1.36
C THR A 17 7.38 -4.11 -0.53
N SER A 18 7.67 -2.85 -0.85
CA SER A 18 6.91 -1.68 -0.42
C SER A 18 6.17 -1.02 -1.60
N GLU A 19 6.14 -1.66 -2.77
CA GLU A 19 5.49 -1.10 -3.96
C GLU A 19 3.99 -0.88 -3.75
N LEU A 20 3.47 0.18 -4.38
CA LEU A 20 2.05 0.49 -4.48
C LEU A 20 1.62 0.36 -5.94
N TRP A 21 0.65 -0.51 -6.19
CA TRP A 21 0.13 -0.79 -7.52
C TRP A 21 -1.35 -0.48 -7.59
N VAL A 22 -1.80 -0.01 -8.76
CA VAL A 22 -3.21 0.08 -9.10
C VAL A 22 -3.51 -0.80 -10.32
N PHE A 23 -4.54 -1.63 -10.19
CA PHE A 23 -5.14 -2.35 -11.28
C PHE A 23 -6.40 -1.63 -11.75
N HIS A 24 -6.40 -1.22 -13.01
CA HIS A 24 -7.57 -0.66 -13.67
C HIS A 24 -8.43 -1.80 -14.21
N THR A 25 -9.59 -2.05 -13.59
CA THR A 25 -10.43 -3.22 -13.92
C THR A 25 -11.05 -3.13 -15.31
N GLN A 26 -11.28 -1.92 -15.82
CA GLN A 26 -11.91 -1.70 -17.12
C GLN A 26 -11.03 -2.14 -18.29
N ASN A 27 -9.73 -1.81 -18.26
CA ASN A 27 -8.77 -2.10 -19.33
C ASN A 27 -7.74 -3.17 -18.95
N GLN A 28 -7.90 -3.78 -17.76
CA GLN A 28 -7.04 -4.84 -17.23
C GLN A 28 -5.55 -4.47 -17.22
N SER A 29 -5.25 -3.21 -16.90
CA SER A 29 -3.88 -2.70 -16.87
C SER A 29 -3.38 -2.45 -15.46
N TRP A 30 -2.08 -2.63 -15.27
CA TRP A 30 -1.36 -2.36 -14.03
C TRP A 30 -0.53 -1.08 -14.17
N VAL A 31 -0.60 -0.21 -13.18
CA VAL A 31 0.27 0.97 -13.08
C VAL A 31 0.92 0.98 -11.71
N MET A 32 2.25 1.12 -11.69
CA MET A 32 3.00 1.33 -10.45
C MET A 32 2.85 2.79 -10.03
N LEU A 33 2.41 3.02 -8.81
CA LEU A 33 2.34 4.34 -8.20
C LEU A 33 3.62 4.61 -7.43
N ASN A 34 4.05 5.87 -7.41
CA ASN A 34 5.23 6.30 -6.65
C ASN A 34 4.80 7.19 -5.47
N PRO A 35 4.40 6.59 -4.33
CA PRO A 35 3.99 7.35 -3.17
C PRO A 35 5.17 8.12 -2.59
N ARG A 36 5.05 9.45 -2.49
CA ARG A 36 6.08 10.31 -1.87
C ARG A 36 5.95 10.35 -0.34
N ALA A 37 5.91 9.17 0.29
CA ALA A 37 5.87 9.10 1.76
C ALA A 37 7.26 9.30 2.36
N LYS A 38 7.30 9.97 3.51
CA LYS A 38 8.54 10.18 4.26
C LYS A 38 9.08 8.88 4.88
N GLU A 39 8.16 8.02 5.31
CA GLU A 39 8.44 6.70 5.88
C GLU A 39 7.57 5.67 5.17
N GLN A 40 8.20 4.69 4.52
CA GLN A 40 7.55 3.65 3.74
C GLN A 40 8.20 2.31 4.06
N TYR A 41 7.41 1.39 4.60
CA TYR A 41 7.90 0.11 5.10
C TYR A 41 7.34 -1.03 4.25
N ALA A 42 8.23 -1.88 3.76
CA ALA A 42 7.88 -3.13 3.13
C ALA A 42 7.29 -4.08 4.19
N VAL A 43 6.00 -4.42 4.09
CA VAL A 43 5.29 -5.20 5.11
C VAL A 43 4.48 -6.37 4.54
N VAL A 44 4.41 -7.46 5.32
CA VAL A 44 3.50 -8.61 5.11
C VAL A 44 2.56 -8.78 6.30
N GLY A 45 1.42 -9.45 6.08
CA GLY A 45 0.42 -9.69 7.13
C GLY A 45 -0.26 -8.40 7.64
N HIS A 46 -0.19 -7.33 6.85
CA HIS A 46 -0.83 -6.05 7.12
C HIS A 46 -2.26 -6.05 6.57
N SER A 47 -3.05 -5.07 7.00
CA SER A 47 -4.35 -4.75 6.37
C SER A 47 -4.23 -3.43 5.61
N ALA A 48 -4.87 -3.33 4.45
CA ALA A 48 -4.87 -2.11 3.63
C ALA A 48 -6.30 -1.67 3.33
N HIS A 49 -6.59 -0.38 3.48
CA HIS A 49 -7.93 0.18 3.27
C HIS A 49 -7.85 1.50 2.49
N THR A 50 -8.73 1.68 1.50
CA THR A 50 -8.95 2.97 0.86
C THR A 50 -9.95 3.78 1.70
N VAL A 51 -9.58 5.00 2.09
CA VAL A 51 -10.39 5.84 2.97
C VAL A 51 -10.52 7.24 2.38
N GLN A 52 -11.74 7.77 2.42
CA GLN A 52 -12.05 9.16 2.12
C GLN A 52 -11.83 9.98 3.40
N LEU A 53 -10.71 10.68 3.53
CA LEU A 53 -10.38 11.42 4.75
C LEU A 53 -11.14 12.74 4.89
N HIS A 54 -11.38 13.44 3.77
CA HIS A 54 -12.07 14.71 3.78
C HIS A 54 -13.43 14.61 3.08
N PRO A 55 -14.48 15.24 3.63
CA PRO A 55 -15.82 15.26 3.03
C PRO A 55 -15.91 16.09 1.74
N ASP A 56 -14.87 16.86 1.43
CA ASP A 56 -14.81 17.81 0.31
C ASP A 56 -14.61 17.15 -1.07
N GLY A 57 -14.49 15.82 -1.10
CA GLY A 57 -14.25 15.07 -2.34
C GLY A 57 -12.81 15.10 -2.83
N SER A 58 -11.84 15.47 -1.98
CA SER A 58 -10.42 15.23 -2.26
C SER A 58 -10.13 13.77 -2.60
N GLU A 59 -9.02 13.49 -3.26
CA GLU A 59 -8.68 12.12 -3.62
C GLU A 59 -8.54 11.23 -2.36
N PRO A 60 -9.03 9.98 -2.42
CA PRO A 60 -8.91 9.06 -1.30
C PRO A 60 -7.44 8.78 -0.98
N VAL A 61 -7.19 8.22 0.20
CA VAL A 61 -5.88 7.71 0.58
C VAL A 61 -5.95 6.21 0.78
N ILE A 62 -4.82 5.53 0.67
CA ILE A 62 -4.67 4.16 1.17
C ILE A 62 -3.97 4.20 2.53
N LEU A 63 -4.57 3.53 3.51
CA LEU A 63 -4.01 3.32 4.84
C LEU A 63 -3.54 1.87 4.94
N VAL A 64 -2.25 1.71 5.22
CA VAL A 64 -1.62 0.41 5.49
C VAL A 64 -1.39 0.30 6.99
N VAL A 65 -2.09 -0.63 7.60
CA VAL A 65 -2.15 -0.81 9.05
C VAL A 65 -1.24 -1.97 9.43
N PHE A 66 -0.16 -1.63 10.14
CA PHE A 66 0.80 -2.56 10.74
C PHE A 66 1.43 -3.53 9.74
N GLY A 67 1.85 -4.69 10.23
CA GLY A 67 2.51 -5.75 9.45
C GLY A 67 3.95 -5.99 9.88
N HIS A 68 4.51 -7.10 9.42
CA HIS A 68 5.91 -7.44 9.67
C HIS A 68 6.81 -6.94 8.54
N CYS A 69 7.80 -6.13 8.89
CA CYS A 69 8.87 -5.68 8.01
C CYS A 69 10.13 -6.53 8.26
N PRO A 70 10.74 -7.14 7.22
CA PRO A 70 11.96 -7.95 7.39
C PRO A 70 13.13 -7.18 8.04
N LEU A 71 13.18 -5.86 7.86
CA LEU A 71 14.28 -5.03 8.36
C LEU A 71 14.07 -4.56 9.81
N TYR A 72 12.82 -4.29 10.19
CA TYR A 72 12.49 -3.61 11.46
C TYR A 72 11.59 -4.42 12.39
N GLY A 73 11.13 -5.61 11.97
CA GLY A 73 10.16 -6.42 12.70
C GLY A 73 8.74 -5.88 12.56
N TYR A 74 7.92 -6.04 13.59
CA TYR A 74 6.53 -5.58 13.58
C TYR A 74 6.42 -4.06 13.61
N ILE A 75 5.73 -3.50 12.62
CA ILE A 75 5.48 -2.07 12.49
C ILE A 75 4.21 -1.72 13.26
N SER A 76 4.31 -0.79 14.20
CA SER A 76 3.18 -0.23 14.98
C SER A 76 2.67 1.10 14.43
N GLN A 77 3.24 1.58 13.32
CA GLN A 77 2.82 2.80 12.64
C GLN A 77 1.81 2.49 11.53
N VAL A 78 0.85 3.39 11.33
CA VAL A 78 -0.04 3.39 10.16
C VAL A 78 0.65 4.19 9.05
N GLN A 79 0.80 3.59 7.88
CA GLN A 79 1.36 4.25 6.70
C GLN A 79 0.21 4.80 5.84
N GLN A 80 0.34 6.03 5.34
CA GLN A 80 -0.67 6.69 4.52
C GLN A 80 -0.07 7.08 3.17
N TYR A 81 -0.78 6.77 2.10
CA TYR A 81 -0.39 7.13 0.74
C TYR A 81 -1.54 7.78 -0.02
N ASN A 82 -1.26 8.90 -0.68
CA ASN A 82 -2.21 9.56 -1.57
C ASN A 82 -2.30 8.78 -2.88
N ILE A 83 -3.51 8.55 -3.40
CA ILE A 83 -3.79 7.76 -4.62
C ILE A 83 -4.57 8.56 -5.65
#